data_AF-A0A943RE03-F1
#
_entry.id   AF-A0A943RE03-F1
#
_cell.length_a   1.000
_cell.length_b   1.000
_cell.length_c   1.000
_cell.angle_alpha   90.00
_cell.angle_beta   90.00
_cell.angle_gamma   90.00
#
_symmetry.space_group_name_H-M   'P 1'
#
loop_
_entity.id
_entity.type
_entity.pdbx_description
1 polymer ?
#
loop_
_entity_poly.entity_id
_entity_poly.type
_entity_poly.pdbx_seq_one_letter_code
_entity_poly.pdbx_strand_id
1 'polypeptide(L)'
;MSIPADYISDLLNELSQGRLENLIAQTDARRILQEVKEIPENYPDFDPLLTEKATHIAYVLLSCGCSLMEESNSNFTVTESLSILEKAGKLLSDIYKYNNNEFDSKDYNLLISGMALYAAKQYSRAFIVLNNVNLDFVVGQIVIQFIKKDFNSLLQNVSQVFFEPPSELSDIQSLDEWVISHEIARIFLMVVDFVQTGNQSNFVSIDNILDKLLSIATESNLISYWLIVRLLKIILLTFQEASFWTILPPLLPAQHITENYIRLLSG
;
A
#
# COMPACT_ATOMS: atom_id res chain seq x y z
N MET A 1 2.95 -15.67 -0.70
CA MET A 1 2.82 -16.62 0.44
C MET A 1 2.86 -15.83 1.73
N SER A 2 1.96 -16.09 2.67
CA SER A 2 2.03 -15.54 4.04
C SER A 2 3.22 -16.17 4.77
N ILE A 3 3.92 -15.37 5.57
CA ILE A 3 5.00 -15.86 6.43
C ILE A 3 4.37 -16.36 7.74
N PRO A 4 4.65 -17.59 8.20
CA PRO A 4 4.10 -18.10 9.46
C PRO A 4 4.44 -17.20 10.65
N ALA A 5 3.48 -16.96 11.55
CA ALA A 5 3.63 -16.06 12.69
C ALA A 5 4.85 -16.36 13.60
N ASP A 6 5.18 -17.64 13.83
CA ASP A 6 6.35 -18.03 14.65
C ASP A 6 7.68 -17.56 14.02
N TYR A 7 7.77 -17.65 12.69
CA TYR A 7 8.94 -17.17 11.96
C TYR A 7 9.02 -15.64 11.94
N ILE A 8 7.86 -14.96 11.96
CA ILE A 8 7.79 -13.50 12.06
C ILE A 8 8.35 -13.01 13.39
N SER A 9 8.04 -13.67 14.52
CA SER A 9 8.61 -13.28 15.81
C SER A 9 10.14 -13.35 15.82
N ASP A 10 10.71 -14.41 15.25
CA ASP A 10 12.16 -14.57 15.17
C ASP A 10 12.80 -13.49 14.28
N LEU A 11 12.21 -13.24 13.10
CA LEU A 11 12.66 -12.17 12.21
C LEU A 11 12.59 -10.79 12.87
N LEU A 12 11.50 -10.46 13.57
CA LEU A 12 11.36 -9.17 14.25
C LEU A 12 12.36 -9.01 15.39
N ASN A 13 12.67 -10.09 16.10
CA ASN A 13 13.72 -10.10 17.13
C ASN A 13 15.10 -9.88 16.51
N GLU A 14 15.40 -10.51 15.37
CA GLU A 14 16.63 -10.27 14.61
C GLU A 14 16.74 -8.82 14.12
N LEU A 15 15.66 -8.28 13.55
CA LEU A 15 15.58 -6.88 13.09
C LEU A 15 15.74 -5.86 14.23
N SER A 16 15.46 -6.28 15.47
CA SER A 16 15.63 -5.48 16.69
C SER A 16 17.00 -5.64 17.31
N GLN A 17 17.92 -6.40 16.68
CA GLN A 17 19.32 -6.45 17.12
C GLN A 17 20.06 -5.16 16.77
N GLY A 18 20.97 -4.75 17.65
CA GLY A 18 21.59 -3.41 17.62
C GLY A 18 22.27 -3.02 16.30
N ARG A 19 22.71 -3.98 15.47
CA ARG A 19 23.27 -3.66 14.14
C ARG A 19 22.20 -3.17 13.16
N LEU A 20 21.05 -3.83 13.09
CA LEU A 20 19.97 -3.48 12.17
C LEU A 20 19.22 -2.25 12.67
N GLU A 21 19.03 -2.13 13.99
CA GLU A 21 18.51 -0.92 14.61
C GLU A 21 19.41 0.30 14.34
N ASN A 22 20.74 0.14 14.37
CA ASN A 22 21.68 1.20 14.01
C ASN A 22 21.51 1.66 12.54
N LEU A 23 21.23 0.75 11.59
CA LEU A 23 20.97 1.13 10.20
C LEU A 23 19.67 1.94 10.06
N ILE A 24 18.64 1.61 10.84
CA ILE A 24 17.39 2.39 10.89
C ILE A 24 17.68 3.79 11.46
N ALA A 25 18.45 3.89 12.55
CA ALA A 25 18.82 5.15 13.17
C ALA A 25 19.65 6.04 12.23
N GLN A 26 20.62 5.46 11.51
CA GLN A 26 21.40 6.15 10.48
C GLN A 26 20.51 6.69 9.36
N THR A 27 19.50 5.91 8.95
CA THR A 27 18.56 6.34 7.91
C THR A 27 17.73 7.54 8.36
N ASP A 28 17.23 7.53 9.60
CA ASP A 28 16.49 8.67 10.18
C ASP A 28 17.39 9.91 10.29
N ALA A 29 18.63 9.74 10.76
CA ALA A 29 19.62 10.82 10.83
C ALA A 29 19.92 11.42 9.45
N ARG A 30 20.18 10.58 8.44
CA ARG A 30 20.42 11.01 7.06
C ARG A 30 19.23 11.77 6.50
N ARG A 31 18.01 11.31 6.74
CA ARG A 31 16.80 12.00 6.32
C ARG A 31 16.68 13.40 6.92
N ILE A 32 16.94 13.55 8.22
CA ILE A 32 16.87 14.87 8.89
C ILE A 32 17.83 15.85 8.22
N LEU A 33 19.06 15.43 7.93
CA LEU A 33 20.05 16.25 7.22
C LEU A 33 19.59 16.62 5.79
N GLN A 34 18.99 15.68 5.07
CA GLN A 34 18.44 15.93 3.73
C GLN A 34 17.25 16.89 3.76
N GLU A 35 16.37 16.78 4.75
CA GLU A 35 15.19 17.63 4.91
C GLU A 35 15.57 19.10 5.15
N VAL A 36 16.61 19.34 5.97
CA VAL A 36 17.15 20.70 6.19
C VAL A 36 18.10 21.16 5.08
N LYS A 37 18.32 20.34 4.04
CA LYS A 37 19.22 20.60 2.91
C LYS A 37 20.67 20.86 3.34
N GLU A 38 21.13 20.12 4.35
CA GLU A 38 22.52 20.15 4.79
C GLU A 38 23.45 19.65 3.66
N ILE A 39 24.64 20.23 3.58
CA ILE A 39 25.63 19.84 2.57
C ILE A 39 26.21 18.44 2.89
N PRO A 40 26.38 17.56 1.88
CA PRO A 40 26.87 16.18 2.10
C PRO A 40 28.21 16.08 2.83
N GLU A 41 29.08 17.09 2.72
CA GLU A 41 30.39 17.13 3.41
C GLU A 41 30.26 17.19 4.94
N ASN A 42 29.13 17.64 5.46
CA ASN A 42 28.84 17.70 6.89
C ASN A 42 28.16 16.43 7.41
N TYR A 43 27.97 15.42 6.55
CA TYR A 43 27.28 14.20 6.95
C TYR A 43 28.23 13.34 7.80
N PRO A 44 27.71 12.66 8.83
CA PRO A 44 28.45 11.57 9.47
C PRO A 44 28.81 10.48 8.47
N ASP A 45 29.85 9.70 8.78
CA ASP A 45 30.21 8.50 8.02
C ASP A 45 29.13 7.41 8.18
N PHE A 46 28.09 7.50 7.35
CA PHE A 46 27.03 6.50 7.24
C PHE A 46 27.53 5.23 6.54
N ASP A 47 26.81 4.11 6.74
CA ASP A 47 27.08 2.88 6.01
C ASP A 47 27.04 3.14 4.49
N PRO A 48 28.05 2.72 3.72
CA PRO A 48 28.12 3.01 2.28
C PRO A 48 26.96 2.38 1.48
N LEU A 49 26.38 1.29 2.01
CA LEU A 49 25.22 0.61 1.42
C LEU A 49 23.94 0.84 2.24
N LEU A 50 23.86 1.97 2.96
CA LEU A 50 22.74 2.29 3.84
C LEU A 50 21.39 2.20 3.12
N THR A 51 21.29 2.76 1.91
CA THR A 51 20.04 2.75 1.12
C THR A 51 19.58 1.34 0.80
N GLU A 52 20.44 0.49 0.29
CA GLU A 52 20.12 -0.90 -0.07
C GLU A 52 19.72 -1.71 1.17
N LYS A 53 20.57 -1.67 2.21
CA LYS A 53 20.33 -2.43 3.45
C LYS A 53 19.04 -1.98 4.15
N ALA A 54 18.81 -0.67 4.27
CA ALA A 54 17.61 -0.14 4.88
C ALA A 54 16.36 -0.44 4.02
N THR A 55 16.49 -0.45 2.70
CA THR A 55 15.42 -0.88 1.80
C THR A 55 15.06 -2.33 2.07
N HIS A 56 16.03 -3.25 2.10
CA HIS A 56 15.77 -4.66 2.42
C HIS A 56 15.09 -4.84 3.78
N ILE A 57 15.56 -4.14 4.82
CA ILE A 57 14.90 -4.15 6.14
C ILE A 57 13.44 -3.72 6.03
N ALA A 58 13.15 -2.66 5.26
CA ALA A 58 11.79 -2.17 5.08
C ALA A 58 10.90 -3.19 4.36
N TYR A 59 11.38 -3.86 3.31
CA TYR A 59 10.63 -4.90 2.61
C TYR A 59 10.37 -6.15 3.47
N VAL A 60 11.32 -6.52 4.35
CA VAL A 60 11.10 -7.59 5.32
C VAL A 60 10.01 -7.19 6.32
N LEU A 61 10.09 -5.97 6.88
CA LEU A 61 9.05 -5.45 7.78
C LEU A 61 7.67 -5.38 7.10
N LEU A 62 7.60 -4.97 5.82
CA LEU A 62 6.35 -4.97 5.05
C LEU A 62 5.79 -6.38 4.90
N SER A 63 6.64 -7.34 4.58
CA SER A 63 6.23 -8.73 4.41
C SER A 63 5.71 -9.34 5.70
N CYS A 64 6.37 -9.05 6.84
CA CYS A 64 5.91 -9.44 8.17
C CYS A 64 4.57 -8.77 8.51
N GLY A 65 4.49 -7.44 8.35
CA GLY A 65 3.29 -6.66 8.67
C GLY A 65 2.08 -7.07 7.85
N CYS A 66 2.24 -7.33 6.56
CA CYS A 66 1.15 -7.81 5.71
C CYS A 66 0.69 -9.21 6.13
N SER A 67 1.63 -10.12 6.42
CA SER A 67 1.31 -11.50 6.80
C SER A 67 0.54 -11.55 8.13
N LEU A 68 0.94 -10.73 9.11
CA LEU A 68 0.21 -10.61 10.38
C LEU A 68 -1.17 -9.97 10.25
N MET A 69 -1.38 -9.09 9.27
CA MET A 69 -2.70 -8.50 9.00
C MET A 69 -3.62 -9.45 8.23
N GLU A 70 -3.05 -10.33 7.41
CA GLU A 70 -3.78 -11.33 6.62
C GLU A 70 -4.18 -12.56 7.47
N GLU A 71 -3.42 -12.89 8.51
CA GLU A 71 -3.68 -14.03 9.38
C GLU A 71 -4.65 -13.70 10.53
N SER A 72 -5.80 -14.39 10.57
CA SER A 72 -6.81 -14.19 11.61
C SER A 72 -6.46 -14.81 12.98
N ASN A 73 -5.41 -15.63 13.05
CA ASN A 73 -5.03 -16.42 14.23
C ASN A 73 -3.59 -16.14 14.71
N SER A 74 -3.08 -14.93 14.50
CA SER A 74 -1.74 -14.57 14.99
C SER A 74 -1.74 -14.33 16.51
N ASN A 75 -0.67 -14.72 17.20
CA ASN A 75 -0.40 -14.34 18.59
C ASN A 75 -0.20 -12.82 18.77
N PHE A 76 -0.11 -12.07 17.66
CA PHE A 76 0.06 -10.63 17.64
C PHE A 76 -1.28 -9.90 17.71
N THR A 77 -1.27 -8.77 18.40
CA THR A 77 -2.39 -7.84 18.40
C THR A 77 -2.43 -7.06 17.08
N VAL A 78 -3.63 -6.66 16.65
CA VAL A 78 -3.80 -5.77 15.47
C VAL A 78 -2.92 -4.52 15.60
N THR A 79 -2.77 -3.97 16.81
CA THR A 79 -1.92 -2.80 17.08
C THR A 79 -0.44 -3.05 16.78
N GLU A 80 0.09 -4.23 17.11
CA GLU A 80 1.47 -4.60 16.79
C GLU A 80 1.66 -4.74 15.28
N SER A 81 0.73 -5.40 14.58
CA SER A 81 0.78 -5.53 13.11
C SER A 81 0.77 -4.17 12.42
N LEU A 82 -0.07 -3.24 12.86
CA LEU A 82 -0.11 -1.87 12.35
C LEU A 82 1.19 -1.11 12.63
N SER A 83 1.78 -1.28 13.82
CA SER A 83 3.07 -0.65 14.17
C SER A 83 4.22 -1.11 13.28
N ILE A 84 4.22 -2.37 12.86
CA ILE A 84 5.22 -2.94 11.96
C ILE A 84 5.08 -2.32 10.56
N LEU A 85 3.84 -2.25 10.05
CA LEU A 85 3.55 -1.59 8.77
C LEU A 85 3.93 -0.10 8.80
N GLU A 86 3.64 0.59 9.90
CA GLU A 86 4.04 1.97 10.10
C GLU A 86 5.57 2.12 10.04
N LYS A 87 6.30 1.27 10.78
CA LYS A 87 7.77 1.30 10.82
C LYS A 87 8.36 1.07 9.43
N ALA A 88 7.79 0.14 8.67
CA ALA A 88 8.22 -0.18 7.32
C ALA A 88 7.95 0.97 6.34
N GLY A 89 6.74 1.53 6.36
CA GLY A 89 6.36 2.68 5.55
C GLY A 89 7.20 3.93 5.89
N LYS A 90 7.45 4.18 7.19
CA LYS A 90 8.35 5.25 7.65
C LYS A 90 9.74 5.07 7.06
N LEU A 91 10.32 3.88 7.19
CA LEU A 91 11.69 3.62 6.75
C LEU A 91 11.86 3.85 5.25
N LEU A 92 10.92 3.38 4.40
CA LEU A 92 10.97 3.68 2.96
C LEU A 92 10.85 5.17 2.65
N SER A 93 9.95 5.89 3.34
CA SER A 93 9.83 7.35 3.20
C SER A 93 11.14 8.04 3.58
N ASP A 94 11.76 7.63 4.68
CA ASP A 94 13.00 8.20 5.18
C ASP A 94 14.18 7.97 4.20
N ILE A 95 14.20 6.85 3.48
CA ILE A 95 15.22 6.53 2.48
C ILE A 95 15.07 7.38 1.21
N TYR A 96 13.84 7.53 0.69
CA TYR A 96 13.61 7.98 -0.68
C TYR A 96 13.06 9.41 -0.80
N LYS A 97 12.30 9.92 0.18
CA LYS A 97 11.51 11.16 0.01
C LYS A 97 12.38 12.40 -0.24
N TYR A 98 13.41 12.60 0.57
CA TYR A 98 14.32 13.75 0.50
C TYR A 98 15.65 13.41 -0.18
N ASN A 99 15.77 12.20 -0.72
CA ASN A 99 16.95 11.79 -1.43
C ASN A 99 16.88 12.29 -2.87
N ASN A 100 17.78 13.21 -3.22
CA ASN A 100 17.84 13.81 -4.54
C ASN A 100 18.51 12.92 -5.59
N ASN A 101 19.05 11.77 -5.18
CA ASN A 101 19.56 10.80 -6.13
C ASN A 101 18.40 10.29 -6.98
N GLU A 102 18.54 10.37 -8.30
CA GLU A 102 17.61 9.78 -9.25
C GLU A 102 17.78 8.26 -9.21
N PHE A 103 16.95 7.62 -8.38
CA PHE A 103 16.77 6.17 -8.44
C PHE A 103 15.54 5.89 -9.31
N ASP A 104 15.69 5.05 -10.33
CA ASP A 104 14.58 4.65 -11.20
C ASP A 104 13.40 4.05 -10.42
N SER A 105 13.67 3.44 -9.26
CA SER A 105 12.68 2.82 -8.38
C SER A 105 12.15 3.75 -7.28
N LYS A 106 12.54 5.03 -7.24
CA LYS A 106 12.18 5.97 -6.16
C LYS A 106 10.66 6.09 -6.00
N ASP A 107 9.96 6.40 -7.08
CA ASP A 107 8.53 6.65 -7.03
C ASP A 107 7.75 5.38 -6.67
N TYR A 108 8.18 4.21 -7.14
CA TYR A 108 7.64 2.91 -6.73
C TYR A 108 7.79 2.66 -5.22
N ASN A 109 8.98 2.91 -4.66
CA ASN A 109 9.22 2.74 -3.23
C ASN A 109 8.41 3.75 -2.39
N LEU A 110 8.20 4.98 -2.90
CA LEU A 110 7.35 5.97 -2.26
C LEU A 110 5.85 5.61 -2.33
N LEU A 111 5.40 4.98 -3.43
CA LEU A 111 4.05 4.42 -3.50
C LEU A 111 3.85 3.37 -2.40
N ILE A 112 4.74 2.38 -2.33
CA ILE A 112 4.70 1.30 -1.32
C ILE A 112 4.74 1.88 0.09
N SER A 113 5.61 2.88 0.34
CA SER A 113 5.67 3.62 1.59
C SER A 113 4.33 4.26 1.95
N GLY A 114 3.72 4.99 1.01
CA GLY A 114 2.42 5.64 1.21
C GLY A 114 1.30 4.65 1.47
N MET A 115 1.24 3.55 0.72
CA MET A 115 0.27 2.48 0.92
C MET A 115 0.43 1.82 2.29
N ALA A 116 1.65 1.52 2.72
CA ALA A 116 1.94 0.93 4.03
C ALA A 116 1.55 1.87 5.18
N LEU A 117 1.85 3.17 5.06
CA LEU A 117 1.41 4.18 6.03
C LEU A 117 -0.12 4.31 6.07
N TYR A 118 -0.78 4.24 4.91
CA TYR A 118 -2.25 4.28 4.86
C TYR A 118 -2.86 3.04 5.52
N ALA A 119 -2.34 1.85 5.21
CA ALA A 119 -2.75 0.59 5.86
C ALA A 119 -2.53 0.63 7.38
N ALA A 120 -1.45 1.28 7.82
CA ALA A 120 -1.15 1.52 9.24
C ALA A 120 -2.01 2.65 9.88
N LYS A 121 -3.02 3.18 9.19
CA LYS A 121 -3.91 4.28 9.64
C LYS A 121 -3.19 5.63 9.84
N GLN A 122 -2.00 5.80 9.27
CA GLN A 122 -1.22 7.04 9.28
C GLN A 122 -1.55 7.93 8.06
N TYR A 123 -2.84 8.29 7.91
CA TYR A 123 -3.37 8.92 6.68
C TYR A 123 -2.66 10.21 6.27
N SER A 124 -2.40 11.11 7.21
CA SER A 124 -1.70 12.38 6.91
C SER A 124 -0.29 12.16 6.38
N ARG A 125 0.43 11.17 6.94
CA ARG A 125 1.78 10.83 6.50
C ARG A 125 1.76 10.16 5.13
N ALA A 126 0.82 9.25 4.89
CA ALA A 126 0.60 8.66 3.58
C ALA A 126 0.35 9.74 2.51
N PHE A 127 -0.52 10.71 2.80
CA PHE A 127 -0.81 11.82 1.90
C PHE A 127 0.43 12.66 1.57
N ILE A 128 1.23 13.01 2.59
CA ILE A 128 2.46 13.79 2.41
C ILE A 128 3.48 13.02 1.55
N VAL A 129 3.65 11.72 1.78
CA VAL A 129 4.58 10.88 1.00
C VAL A 129 4.15 10.79 -0.46
N LEU A 130 2.85 10.64 -0.73
CA LEU A 130 2.30 10.46 -2.07
C LEU A 130 2.09 11.78 -2.84
N ASN A 131 2.42 12.95 -2.27
CA ASN A 131 2.07 14.22 -2.91
C ASN A 131 2.81 14.47 -4.23
N ASN A 132 4.07 14.03 -4.33
CA ASN A 132 4.96 14.28 -5.47
C ASN A 132 5.43 12.99 -6.16
N VAL A 133 4.71 11.89 -5.96
CA VAL A 133 5.04 10.60 -6.57
C VAL A 133 4.50 10.59 -7.99
N ASN A 134 5.39 10.47 -8.98
CA ASN A 134 5.02 10.43 -10.38
C ASN A 134 5.29 9.03 -10.94
N LEU A 135 4.23 8.30 -11.30
CA LEU A 135 4.34 6.93 -11.77
C LEU A 135 4.00 6.86 -13.24
N ASP A 136 4.79 6.12 -13.98
CA ASP A 136 4.61 5.79 -15.39
C ASP A 136 3.61 4.66 -15.62
N PHE A 137 3.20 3.94 -14.56
CA PHE A 137 2.22 2.85 -14.62
C PHE A 137 0.87 3.21 -13.98
N VAL A 138 -0.21 2.84 -14.66
CA VAL A 138 -1.58 3.29 -14.34
C VAL A 138 -2.09 2.79 -12.99
N VAL A 139 -1.76 1.55 -12.61
CA VAL A 139 -2.19 0.96 -11.33
C VAL A 139 -1.79 1.83 -10.13
N GLY A 140 -0.55 2.31 -10.13
CA GLY A 140 -0.05 3.14 -9.05
C GLY A 140 -0.77 4.49 -8.98
N GLN A 141 -1.09 5.08 -10.13
CA GLN A 141 -1.85 6.33 -10.20
C GLN A 141 -3.27 6.14 -9.63
N ILE A 142 -3.97 5.07 -10.02
CA ILE A 142 -5.31 4.74 -9.51
C ILE A 142 -5.29 4.59 -7.98
N VAL A 143 -4.30 3.88 -7.44
CA VAL A 143 -4.14 3.71 -5.98
C VAL A 143 -3.89 5.04 -5.29
N ILE A 144 -3.02 5.90 -5.82
CA ILE A 144 -2.76 7.24 -5.27
C ILE A 144 -4.03 8.08 -5.26
N GLN A 145 -4.79 8.08 -6.36
CA GLN A 145 -6.03 8.82 -6.49
C GLN A 145 -7.07 8.33 -5.47
N PHE A 146 -7.18 7.02 -5.26
CA PHE A 146 -8.05 6.46 -4.22
C PHE A 146 -7.64 6.90 -2.81
N ILE A 147 -6.35 6.84 -2.49
CA ILE A 147 -5.82 7.26 -1.19
C ILE A 147 -6.08 8.75 -0.95
N LYS A 148 -5.90 9.58 -1.99
CA LYS A 148 -6.18 11.03 -1.96
C LYS A 148 -7.68 11.37 -2.04
N LYS A 149 -8.55 10.37 -2.21
CA LYS A 149 -10.02 10.54 -2.41
C LYS A 149 -10.38 11.35 -3.66
N ASP A 150 -9.51 11.35 -4.68
CA ASP A 150 -9.79 11.96 -5.97
C ASP A 150 -10.49 10.94 -6.90
N PHE A 151 -11.79 10.72 -6.64
CA PHE A 151 -12.60 9.77 -7.41
C PHE A 151 -12.81 10.19 -8.87
N ASN A 152 -12.72 11.49 -9.17
CA ASN A 152 -12.88 11.99 -10.53
C ASN A 152 -11.71 11.54 -11.41
N SER A 153 -10.48 11.81 -10.98
CA SER A 153 -9.28 11.38 -11.70
C SER A 153 -9.14 9.85 -11.71
N LEU A 154 -9.55 9.19 -10.60
CA LEU A 154 -9.61 7.73 -10.52
C LEU A 154 -10.50 7.14 -11.62
N LEU A 155 -11.73 7.62 -11.77
CA LEU A 155 -12.65 7.09 -12.78
C LEU A 155 -12.18 7.37 -14.21
N GLN A 156 -11.49 8.49 -14.45
CA GLN A 156 -10.86 8.78 -15.75
C GLN A 156 -9.77 7.75 -16.07
N ASN A 157 -8.86 7.49 -15.14
CA ASN A 157 -7.78 6.51 -15.31
C ASN A 157 -8.32 5.08 -15.46
N VAL A 158 -9.28 4.70 -14.63
CA VAL A 158 -9.96 3.40 -14.73
C VAL A 158 -10.62 3.23 -16.10
N SER A 159 -11.28 4.26 -16.62
CA SER A 159 -11.89 4.22 -17.95
C SER A 159 -10.83 4.04 -19.05
N GLN A 160 -9.70 4.75 -18.95
CA GLN A 160 -8.60 4.63 -19.90
C GLN A 160 -8.08 3.19 -19.98
N VAL A 161 -7.88 2.51 -18.84
CA VAL A 161 -7.45 1.10 -18.81
C VAL A 161 -8.36 0.22 -19.66
N PHE A 162 -9.69 0.36 -19.53
CA PHE A 162 -10.64 -0.46 -20.31
C PHE A 162 -10.67 -0.16 -21.81
N PHE A 163 -10.18 1.00 -22.24
CA PHE A 163 -10.08 1.35 -23.66
C PHE A 163 -8.73 0.98 -24.27
N GLU A 164 -7.73 0.64 -23.45
CA GLU A 164 -6.45 0.16 -23.92
C GLU A 164 -6.60 -1.30 -24.38
N PRO A 165 -6.38 -1.59 -25.68
CA PRO A 165 -6.46 -2.98 -26.14
C PRO A 165 -5.41 -3.82 -25.40
N PRO A 166 -5.63 -5.13 -25.26
CA PRO A 166 -4.52 -6.01 -24.86
C PRO A 166 -3.39 -5.71 -25.83
N SER A 167 -2.23 -5.36 -25.29
CA SER A 167 -1.05 -5.07 -26.10
C SER A 167 -0.87 -6.21 -27.12
N GLU A 168 -0.31 -5.92 -28.29
CA GLU A 168 0.10 -6.96 -29.23
C GLU A 168 1.26 -7.74 -28.57
N LEU A 169 0.91 -8.63 -27.64
CA LEU A 169 1.79 -9.12 -26.59
C LEU A 169 2.57 -10.32 -27.09
N SER A 170 3.83 -10.08 -27.43
CA SER A 170 4.79 -11.13 -27.75
C SER A 170 5.31 -11.89 -26.53
N ASP A 171 4.99 -11.44 -25.31
CA ASP A 171 5.51 -12.00 -24.05
C ASP A 171 4.39 -12.21 -22.99
N ILE A 172 4.49 -13.30 -22.23
CA ILE A 172 3.52 -13.72 -21.20
C ILE A 172 3.50 -12.73 -20.03
N GLN A 173 4.68 -12.26 -19.60
CA GLN A 173 4.78 -11.36 -18.45
C GLN A 173 4.01 -10.05 -18.67
N SER A 174 4.08 -9.49 -19.88
CA SER A 174 3.36 -8.25 -20.21
C SER A 174 1.85 -8.45 -20.35
N LEU A 175 1.40 -9.67 -20.68
CA LEU A 175 -0.01 -10.04 -20.57
C LEU A 175 -0.46 -10.06 -19.11
N ASP A 176 0.34 -10.65 -18.21
CA ASP A 176 0.01 -10.72 -16.78
C ASP A 176 -0.04 -9.31 -16.15
N GLU A 177 0.88 -8.42 -16.50
CA GLU A 177 0.83 -7.00 -16.06
C GLU A 177 -0.42 -6.27 -16.56
N TRP A 178 -0.83 -6.53 -17.82
CA TRP A 178 -2.07 -5.98 -18.37
C TRP A 178 -3.31 -6.52 -17.65
N VAL A 179 -3.36 -7.83 -17.37
CA VAL A 179 -4.45 -8.48 -16.62
C VAL A 179 -4.55 -7.88 -15.21
N ILE A 180 -3.42 -7.75 -14.50
CA ILE A 180 -3.39 -7.14 -13.17
C ILE A 180 -3.93 -5.70 -13.23
N SER A 181 -3.52 -4.92 -14.23
CA SER A 181 -3.98 -3.54 -14.39
C SER A 181 -5.49 -3.45 -14.63
N HIS A 182 -6.02 -4.31 -15.50
CA HIS A 182 -7.45 -4.38 -15.80
C HIS A 182 -8.30 -4.80 -14.59
N GLU A 183 -7.87 -5.83 -13.87
CA GLU A 183 -8.62 -6.31 -12.70
C GLU A 183 -8.52 -5.32 -11.52
N ILE A 184 -7.41 -4.60 -11.35
CA ILE A 184 -7.34 -3.50 -10.37
C ILE A 184 -8.30 -2.37 -10.75
N ALA A 185 -8.35 -1.99 -12.03
CA ALA A 185 -9.31 -0.99 -12.50
C ALA A 185 -10.77 -1.42 -12.23
N ARG A 186 -11.07 -2.70 -12.47
CA ARG A 186 -12.37 -3.30 -12.14
C ARG A 186 -12.67 -3.28 -10.64
N ILE A 187 -11.71 -3.63 -9.78
CA ILE A 187 -11.84 -3.54 -8.33
C ILE A 187 -12.28 -2.13 -7.92
N PHE A 188 -11.66 -1.09 -8.48
CA PHE A 188 -12.00 0.29 -8.14
C PHE A 188 -13.39 0.71 -8.64
N LEU A 189 -13.88 0.19 -9.77
CA LEU A 189 -15.29 0.36 -10.14
C LEU A 189 -16.23 -0.26 -9.10
N MET A 190 -15.91 -1.45 -8.61
CA MET A 190 -16.71 -2.13 -7.59
C MET A 190 -16.66 -1.41 -6.24
N VAL A 191 -15.53 -0.78 -5.89
CA VAL A 191 -15.40 0.09 -4.72
C VAL A 191 -16.28 1.33 -4.86
N VAL A 192 -16.28 2.00 -6.02
CA VAL A 192 -17.14 3.15 -6.28
C VAL A 192 -18.62 2.76 -6.23
N ASP A 193 -18.99 1.64 -6.85
CA ASP A 193 -20.35 1.11 -6.77
C ASP A 193 -20.75 0.81 -5.32
N PHE A 194 -19.86 0.24 -4.51
CA PHE A 194 -20.11 0.02 -3.08
C PHE A 194 -20.35 1.34 -2.33
N VAL A 195 -19.57 2.39 -2.60
CA VAL A 195 -19.74 3.70 -1.96
C VAL A 195 -21.15 4.27 -2.24
N GLN A 196 -21.70 4.02 -3.43
CA GLN A 196 -23.01 4.51 -3.84
C GLN A 196 -24.17 3.61 -3.36
N THR A 197 -23.99 2.29 -3.40
CA THR A 197 -25.09 1.32 -3.21
C THR A 197 -25.07 0.63 -1.85
N GLY A 198 -23.91 0.55 -1.19
CA GLY A 198 -23.71 -0.26 0.02
C GLY A 198 -23.65 -1.77 -0.23
N ASN A 199 -23.53 -2.22 -1.50
CA ASN A 199 -23.59 -3.63 -1.84
C ASN A 199 -22.36 -4.41 -1.33
N GLN A 200 -22.53 -5.10 -0.19
CA GLN A 200 -21.46 -5.88 0.46
C GLN A 200 -20.93 -7.04 -0.41
N SER A 201 -21.72 -7.54 -1.37
CA SER A 201 -21.25 -8.59 -2.29
C SER A 201 -20.10 -8.14 -3.21
N ASN A 202 -19.93 -6.83 -3.38
CA ASN A 202 -18.79 -6.27 -4.10
C ASN A 202 -17.48 -6.63 -3.41
N PHE A 203 -17.41 -6.54 -2.09
CA PHE A 203 -16.18 -6.85 -1.33
C PHE A 203 -15.84 -8.35 -1.33
N VAL A 204 -16.85 -9.22 -1.34
CA VAL A 204 -16.64 -10.67 -1.55
C VAL A 204 -16.00 -10.92 -2.92
N SER A 205 -16.44 -10.20 -3.95
CA SER A 205 -15.89 -10.34 -5.29
C SER A 205 -14.48 -9.73 -5.41
N ILE A 206 -14.26 -8.56 -4.80
CA ILE A 206 -12.95 -7.90 -4.73
C ILE A 206 -11.92 -8.81 -4.07
N ASP A 207 -12.25 -9.43 -2.93
CA ASP A 207 -11.33 -10.32 -2.22
C ASP A 207 -10.92 -11.52 -3.09
N ASN A 208 -11.89 -12.15 -3.76
CA ASN A 208 -11.63 -13.24 -4.71
C ASN A 208 -10.76 -12.82 -5.90
N ILE A 209 -10.92 -11.58 -6.40
CA ILE A 209 -10.07 -11.05 -7.49
C ILE A 209 -8.65 -10.82 -6.97
N LEU A 210 -8.49 -10.16 -5.83
CA LEU A 210 -7.18 -9.89 -5.23
C LEU A 210 -6.39 -11.17 -4.98
N ASP A 211 -7.03 -12.23 -4.48
CA ASP A 211 -6.36 -13.52 -4.27
C ASP A 211 -5.84 -14.14 -5.57
N LYS A 212 -6.60 -14.03 -6.67
CA LYS A 212 -6.14 -14.48 -8.00
C LYS A 212 -4.99 -13.63 -8.50
N LEU A 213 -5.04 -12.31 -8.31
CA LEU A 213 -3.95 -11.41 -8.69
C LEU A 213 -2.66 -11.70 -7.92
N LEU A 214 -2.77 -12.09 -6.64
CA LEU A 214 -1.61 -12.55 -5.87
C LEU A 214 -0.99 -13.82 -6.46
N SER A 215 -1.80 -14.78 -6.92
CA SER A 215 -1.31 -15.98 -7.60
C SER A 215 -0.58 -15.61 -8.90
N ILE A 216 -1.20 -14.80 -9.76
CA ILE A 216 -0.60 -14.37 -11.04
C ILE A 216 0.73 -13.63 -10.80
N ALA A 217 0.75 -12.67 -9.87
CA ALA A 217 1.95 -11.91 -9.56
C ALA A 217 3.08 -12.79 -8.99
N THR A 218 2.73 -13.85 -8.26
CA THR A 218 3.71 -14.82 -7.75
C THR A 218 4.28 -15.69 -8.87
N GLU A 219 3.42 -16.24 -9.72
CA GLU A 219 3.82 -17.11 -10.84
C GLU A 219 4.69 -16.37 -11.87
N SER A 220 4.41 -15.08 -12.07
CA SER A 220 5.08 -14.23 -13.04
C SER A 220 6.29 -13.45 -12.48
N ASN A 221 6.67 -13.69 -11.21
CA ASN A 221 7.73 -12.97 -10.49
C ASN A 221 7.57 -11.44 -10.46
N LEU A 222 6.33 -10.94 -10.46
CA LEU A 222 5.99 -9.54 -10.43
C LEU A 222 5.95 -9.02 -8.98
N ILE A 223 7.12 -8.90 -8.35
CA ILE A 223 7.28 -8.59 -6.92
C ILE A 223 6.60 -7.27 -6.53
N SER A 224 6.73 -6.23 -7.36
CA SER A 224 6.11 -4.93 -7.10
C SER A 224 4.59 -5.01 -7.07
N TYR A 225 4.00 -5.67 -8.06
CA TYR A 225 2.55 -5.90 -8.10
C TYR A 225 2.09 -6.78 -6.95
N TRP A 226 2.83 -7.83 -6.63
CA TRP A 226 2.53 -8.68 -5.49
C TRP A 226 2.39 -7.89 -4.20
N LEU A 227 3.32 -6.97 -3.92
CA LEU A 227 3.26 -6.15 -2.70
C LEU A 227 2.14 -5.09 -2.76
N ILE A 228 1.92 -4.46 -3.91
CA ILE A 228 0.81 -3.51 -4.11
C ILE A 228 -0.52 -4.21 -3.85
N VAL A 229 -0.73 -5.42 -4.39
CA VAL A 229 -1.98 -6.17 -4.21
C VAL A 229 -2.20 -6.55 -2.75
N ARG A 230 -1.16 -6.96 -2.01
CA ARG A 230 -1.27 -7.25 -0.57
C ARG A 230 -1.68 -6.03 0.25
N LEU A 231 -0.98 -4.91 0.03
CA LEU A 231 -1.30 -3.65 0.72
C LEU A 231 -2.72 -3.18 0.34
N LEU A 232 -3.10 -3.30 -0.94
CA LEU A 232 -4.43 -2.93 -1.41
C LEU A 232 -5.52 -3.77 -0.73
N LYS A 233 -5.31 -5.09 -0.56
CA LYS A 233 -6.22 -5.96 0.18
C LYS A 233 -6.46 -5.47 1.61
N ILE A 234 -5.40 -5.13 2.34
CA ILE A 234 -5.49 -4.60 3.71
C ILE A 234 -6.22 -3.24 3.73
N ILE A 235 -5.89 -2.35 2.80
CA ILE A 235 -6.49 -1.02 2.68
C ILE A 235 -7.99 -1.11 2.41
N LEU A 236 -8.40 -1.97 1.47
CA LEU A 236 -9.79 -2.13 1.07
C LEU A 236 -10.62 -2.81 2.15
N LEU A 237 -10.08 -3.82 2.83
CA LEU A 237 -10.73 -4.43 3.99
C LEU A 237 -10.99 -3.40 5.10
N THR A 238 -9.97 -2.62 5.46
CA THR A 238 -10.09 -1.54 6.45
C THR A 238 -11.11 -0.48 6.01
N PHE A 239 -11.15 -0.17 4.71
CA PHE A 239 -12.12 0.77 4.14
C PHE A 239 -13.56 0.25 4.25
N GLN A 240 -13.80 -1.03 3.98
CA GLN A 240 -15.11 -1.66 4.13
C GLN A 240 -15.61 -1.59 5.58
N GLU A 241 -14.75 -1.97 6.53
CA GLU A 241 -15.06 -1.96 7.97
C GLU A 241 -15.35 -0.55 8.48
N ALA A 242 -14.59 0.44 8.00
CA ALA A 242 -14.72 1.84 8.40
C ALA A 242 -15.81 2.61 7.62
N SER A 243 -16.48 1.97 6.65
CA SER A 243 -17.44 2.66 5.79
C SER A 243 -18.73 3.03 6.52
N PHE A 244 -19.41 4.08 6.04
CA PHE A 244 -20.71 4.48 6.58
C PHE A 244 -21.76 3.37 6.44
N TRP A 245 -21.69 2.57 5.37
CA TRP A 245 -22.54 1.42 5.14
C TRP A 245 -22.37 0.30 6.18
N THR A 246 -21.24 0.25 6.88
CA THR A 246 -20.98 -0.71 7.96
C THR A 246 -21.25 -0.10 9.33
N ILE A 247 -20.85 1.16 9.56
CA ILE A 247 -20.89 1.80 10.89
C ILE A 247 -22.28 2.37 11.23
N LEU A 248 -22.97 3.02 10.29
CA LEU A 248 -24.19 3.77 10.60
C LEU A 248 -25.46 2.93 10.77
N PRO A 249 -25.70 1.83 10.02
CA PRO A 249 -26.90 1.00 10.20
C PRO A 249 -27.19 0.55 11.63
N PRO A 250 -26.22 0.05 12.43
CA PRO A 250 -26.50 -0.34 13.82
C PRO A 250 -26.82 0.84 14.76
N LEU A 251 -26.50 2.07 14.36
CA LEU A 251 -26.69 3.28 15.18
C LEU A 251 -28.01 4.00 14.90
N LEU A 252 -28.71 3.64 13.83
CA LEU A 252 -29.89 4.35 13.35
C LEU A 252 -31.14 3.44 13.32
N PRO A 253 -32.31 3.95 13.76
CA PRO A 253 -33.48 3.12 14.04
C PRO A 253 -34.27 2.66 12.80
N ALA A 254 -34.06 3.25 11.62
CA ALA A 254 -34.84 2.96 10.43
C ALA A 254 -33.95 2.82 9.17
N GLN A 255 -33.93 1.63 8.58
CA GLN A 255 -33.05 1.27 7.45
C GLN A 255 -33.16 2.26 6.27
N HIS A 256 -34.36 2.59 5.81
CA HIS A 256 -34.54 3.50 4.66
C HIS A 256 -34.04 4.94 4.91
N ILE A 257 -34.12 5.43 6.15
CA ILE A 257 -33.58 6.76 6.50
C ILE A 257 -32.06 6.71 6.47
N THR A 258 -31.48 5.62 7.00
CA THR A 258 -30.03 5.39 7.00
C THR A 258 -29.45 5.31 5.60
N GLU A 259 -30.06 4.57 4.68
CA GLU A 259 -29.57 4.44 3.29
C GLU A 259 -29.56 5.80 2.57
N ASN A 260 -30.64 6.57 2.68
CA ASN A 260 -30.73 7.90 2.07
C ASN A 260 -29.72 8.86 2.69
N TYR A 261 -29.52 8.79 4.00
CA TYR A 261 -28.55 9.61 4.70
C TYR A 261 -27.11 9.28 4.29
N ILE A 262 -26.77 7.99 4.16
CA ILE A 262 -25.45 7.57 3.70
C ILE A 262 -25.20 8.06 2.27
N ARG A 263 -26.18 7.92 1.36
CA ARG A 263 -26.07 8.40 -0.02
C ARG A 263 -25.88 9.91 -0.12
N LEU A 264 -26.47 10.68 0.79
CA LEU A 264 -26.27 12.13 0.87
C LEU A 264 -24.86 12.49 1.36
N LEU A 265 -24.22 11.64 2.15
CA LEU A 265 -22.86 11.85 2.64
C LEU A 265 -21.77 11.33 1.68
N SER A 266 -22.13 10.44 0.75
CA SER A 266 -21.21 9.84 -0.21
C SER A 266 -21.20 10.52 -1.60
N GLY A 267 -22.08 11.49 -1.84
CA GLY A 267 -22.06 12.38 -3.00
C GLY A 267 -21.28 13.66 -2.74
#